data_AF-A0A924UVX8-F1
#
_entry.id   AF-A0A924UVX8-F1
#
_cell.length_a   1.000
_cell.length_b   1.000
_cell.length_c   1.000
_cell.angle_alpha   90.00
_cell.angle_beta   90.00
_cell.angle_gamma   90.00
#
_symmetry.space_group_name_H-M   'P 1'
#
loop_
_entity.id
_entity.type
_entity.pdbx_description
1 polymer ?
#
loop_
_entity_poly.entity_id
_entity_poly.type
_entity_poly.pdbx_seq_one_letter_code
_entity_poly.pdbx_strand_id
1 'polypeptide(L)'
;MILIKQVFDYGGAPILALVFIGLFIAEGRSQLRKRKQERSKRIIINTIGSIPAFTLLRFLFLPIMVKLAIKNQHFKFGLNYRYNANPIVKGIVAFLIMDYTNYLWHILNHKLPFLWRFHVVHHSNPDLDLSTALRFHFGEMIGSVFYRGAFVLVSGASALQVLLY
;
A
#
# COMPACT_ATOMS: atom_id res chain seq x y z
N MET A 1 10.25 -4.66 14.69
CA MET A 1 9.23 -5.71 14.96
C MET A 1 8.19 -5.28 15.99
N ILE A 2 8.58 -4.78 17.17
CA ILE A 2 7.62 -4.35 18.21
C ILE A 2 6.66 -3.26 17.70
N LEU A 3 7.18 -2.22 17.05
CA LEU A 3 6.37 -1.12 16.52
C LEU A 3 5.33 -1.58 15.49
N ILE A 4 5.73 -2.49 14.58
CA ILE A 4 4.82 -3.07 13.58
C ILE A 4 3.70 -3.84 14.29
N LYS A 5 4.03 -4.64 15.31
CA LYS A 5 3.02 -5.38 16.09
C LYS A 5 2.03 -4.43 16.77
N GLN A 6 2.54 -3.42 17.47
CA GLN A 6 1.71 -2.51 18.26
C GLN A 6 0.83 -1.62 17.39
N VAL A 7 1.40 -1.01 16.35
CA VAL A 7 0.70 -0.02 15.53
C VAL A 7 -0.10 -0.70 14.42
N PHE A 8 0.53 -1.59 13.66
CA PHE A 8 -0.09 -2.21 12.50
C PHE A 8 -0.89 -3.46 12.88
N ASP A 9 -0.30 -4.44 13.58
CA ASP A 9 -1.00 -5.73 13.78
C ASP A 9 -2.17 -5.66 14.76
N TYR A 10 -2.00 -4.96 15.88
CA TYR A 10 -3.03 -4.86 16.91
C TYR A 10 -3.99 -3.68 16.73
N GLY A 11 -3.59 -2.67 15.94
CA GLY A 11 -4.40 -1.47 15.68
C GLY A 11 -4.87 -1.39 14.23
N GLY A 12 -3.94 -1.08 13.33
CA GLY A 12 -4.24 -0.76 11.93
C GLY A 12 -4.93 -1.90 11.16
N ALA A 13 -4.40 -3.12 11.21
CA ALA A 13 -4.92 -4.25 10.44
C ALA A 13 -6.37 -4.64 10.83
N PRO A 14 -6.74 -4.74 12.13
CA PRO A 14 -8.14 -4.91 12.52
C PRO A 14 -9.07 -3.80 12.02
N ILE A 15 -8.65 -2.54 12.12
CA ILE A 15 -9.44 -1.40 11.63
C ILE A 15 -9.64 -1.49 10.11
N LEU A 16 -8.56 -1.72 9.36
CA LEU A 16 -8.61 -1.88 7.91
C LEU A 16 -9.48 -3.07 7.50
N ALA A 17 -9.43 -4.18 8.24
CA ALA A 17 -10.27 -5.35 7.99
C ALA A 17 -11.76 -5.02 8.22
N LEU A 18 -12.10 -4.31 9.29
CA LEU A 18 -13.48 -3.88 9.56
C LEU A 18 -13.99 -2.92 8.48
N VAL A 19 -13.17 -1.94 8.08
CA VAL A 19 -13.50 -1.01 6.98
C VAL A 19 -13.71 -1.78 5.67
N PHE A 20 -12.80 -2.71 5.35
CA PHE A 20 -12.91 -3.53 4.15
C PHE A 20 -14.20 -4.37 4.17
N ILE A 21 -14.52 -5.04 5.29
CA ILE A 21 -15.75 -5.83 5.43
C ILE A 21 -16.99 -4.93 5.26
N GLY A 22 -16.99 -3.76 5.89
CA GLY A 22 -18.08 -2.79 5.78
C GLY A 22 -18.31 -2.35 4.33
N LEU A 23 -17.25 -1.94 3.64
CA LEU A 23 -17.30 -1.57 2.22
C LEU A 23 -17.70 -2.74 1.32
N PHE A 24 -17.24 -3.97 1.64
CA PHE A 24 -17.55 -5.16 0.85
C PHE A 24 -19.04 -5.55 0.93
N ILE A 25 -19.64 -5.37 2.12
CA ILE A 25 -21.07 -5.56 2.33
C ILE A 25 -21.84 -4.44 1.63
N ALA A 26 -21.42 -3.18 1.78
CA ALA A 26 -22.08 -2.02 1.17
C ALA A 26 -22.09 -2.12 -0.37
N GLU A 27 -20.95 -2.41 -0.98
CA GLU A 27 -20.83 -2.65 -2.43
C GLU A 27 -21.68 -3.86 -2.87
N GLY A 28 -21.71 -4.92 -2.04
CA GLY A 28 -22.52 -6.10 -2.30
C GLY A 28 -24.02 -5.81 -2.42
N ARG A 29 -24.53 -4.90 -1.59
CA ARG A 29 -25.94 -4.47 -1.55
C ARG A 29 -26.27 -3.46 -2.65
N SER A 30 -25.35 -2.57 -2.98
CA SER A 30 -25.57 -1.45 -3.92
C SER A 30 -24.67 -1.59 -5.15
N GLN A 31 -25.00 -2.53 -6.03
CA GLN A 31 -24.23 -2.73 -7.26
C GLN A 31 -24.62 -1.69 -8.31
N LEU A 32 -23.67 -0.83 -8.66
CA LEU A 32 -23.86 0.21 -9.69
C LEU A 32 -23.79 -0.34 -11.12
N ARG A 33 -23.43 -1.61 -11.30
CA ARG A 33 -23.33 -2.25 -12.61
C ARG A 33 -23.68 -3.73 -12.56
N LYS A 34 -24.16 -4.24 -13.69
CA LYS A 34 -24.37 -5.68 -13.90
C LYS A 34 -23.02 -6.39 -13.98
N ARG A 35 -22.88 -7.50 -13.26
CA ARG A 35 -21.66 -8.31 -13.23
C ARG A 35 -21.63 -9.28 -14.41
N LYS A 36 -20.45 -9.50 -14.97
CA LYS A 36 -20.20 -10.47 -16.05
C LYS A 36 -19.84 -11.86 -15.51
N GLN A 37 -19.19 -11.93 -14.36
CA GLN A 37 -18.80 -13.17 -13.71
C GLN A 37 -19.46 -13.35 -12.34
N GLU A 38 -19.58 -14.60 -11.92
CA GLU A 38 -20.07 -14.96 -10.60
C GLU A 38 -19.19 -14.38 -9.48
N ARG A 39 -19.83 -13.87 -8.42
CA ARG A 39 -19.13 -13.22 -7.31
C ARG A 39 -18.20 -14.17 -6.55
N SER A 40 -18.66 -15.38 -6.26
CA SER A 40 -17.90 -16.39 -5.49
C SER A 40 -16.58 -16.73 -6.18
N LYS A 41 -16.64 -17.06 -7.48
CA LYS A 41 -15.49 -17.38 -8.33
C LYS A 41 -14.47 -16.24 -8.34
N ARG A 42 -14.93 -15.00 -8.47
CA ARG A 42 -14.06 -13.82 -8.45
C ARG A 42 -13.38 -13.60 -7.11
N ILE A 43 -14.11 -13.74 -6.00
CA ILE A 43 -13.53 -13.64 -4.65
C ILE A 43 -12.43 -14.69 -4.47
N ILE A 44 -12.68 -15.95 -4.88
CA ILE A 44 -11.69 -17.02 -4.77
C ILE A 44 -10.43 -16.67 -5.57
N ILE A 45 -10.58 -16.28 -6.84
CA ILE A 45 -9.45 -15.92 -7.70
C ILE A 45 -8.67 -14.73 -7.13
N ASN A 46 -9.38 -13.68 -6.68
CA ASN A 46 -8.75 -12.49 -6.13
C ASN A 46 -8.03 -12.79 -4.82
N THR A 47 -8.63 -13.55 -3.91
CA THR A 47 -7.98 -13.96 -2.65
C THR A 47 -6.73 -14.78 -2.91
N ILE A 48 -6.81 -15.83 -3.73
CA ILE A 48 -5.65 -16.68 -4.06
C ILE A 48 -4.54 -15.85 -4.72
N GLY A 49 -4.90 -15.01 -5.70
CA GLY A 49 -3.96 -14.13 -6.39
C GLY A 49 -3.31 -13.09 -5.47
N SER A 50 -3.96 -12.71 -4.37
CA SER A 50 -3.45 -11.71 -3.43
C SER A 50 -2.46 -12.29 -2.42
N ILE A 51 -2.49 -13.60 -2.14
CA ILE A 51 -1.66 -14.23 -1.09
C ILE A 51 -0.17 -13.87 -1.25
N PRO A 52 0.48 -14.04 -2.42
CA PRO A 52 1.89 -13.71 -2.56
C PRO A 52 2.20 -12.23 -2.29
N ALA A 53 1.34 -11.32 -2.74
CA ALA A 53 1.52 -9.89 -2.53
C ALA A 53 1.39 -9.51 -1.05
N PHE A 54 0.43 -10.10 -0.33
CA PHE A 54 0.26 -9.87 1.11
C PHE A 54 1.38 -10.48 1.95
N THR A 55 1.88 -11.66 1.56
CA THR A 55 3.08 -12.25 2.18
C THR A 55 4.27 -11.31 2.01
N LEU A 56 4.51 -10.78 0.81
CA LEU A 56 5.58 -9.81 0.57
C LEU A 56 5.35 -8.49 1.30
N LEU A 57 4.11 -7.99 1.36
CA LEU A 57 3.76 -6.81 2.14
C LEU A 57 4.21 -6.99 3.60
N ARG A 58 3.87 -8.14 4.18
CA ARG A 58 4.14 -8.44 5.59
C ARG A 58 5.62 -8.65 5.90
N PHE A 59 6.31 -9.47 5.10
CA PHE A 59 7.65 -9.95 5.45
C PHE A 59 8.77 -9.17 4.75
N LEU A 60 8.45 -8.41 3.69
CA LEU A 60 9.43 -7.64 2.93
C LEU A 60 9.15 -6.14 3.02
N PHE A 61 7.97 -5.70 2.59
CA PHE A 61 7.65 -4.27 2.46
C PHE A 61 7.64 -3.56 3.82
N LEU A 62 6.79 -3.97 4.76
CA LEU A 62 6.67 -3.29 6.07
C LEU A 62 8.00 -3.24 6.85
N PRO A 63 8.76 -4.35 6.98
CA PRO A 63 10.05 -4.31 7.70
C PRO A 63 11.07 -3.40 7.04
N ILE A 64 11.15 -3.38 5.69
CA ILE A 64 12.09 -2.52 4.96
C ILE A 64 11.70 -1.05 5.14
N MET A 65 10.44 -0.68 4.90
CA MET A 65 10.01 0.73 5.02
C MET A 65 10.26 1.27 6.43
N VAL A 66 9.92 0.49 7.47
CA VAL A 66 10.17 0.87 8.86
C VAL A 66 11.67 0.99 9.15
N LYS A 67 12.49 0.07 8.65
CA LYS A 67 13.95 0.12 8.85
C LYS A 67 14.58 1.35 8.18
N LEU A 68 14.13 1.70 6.97
CA LEU A 68 14.57 2.92 6.27
C LEU A 68 14.16 4.18 7.05
N ALA A 69 12.93 4.22 7.56
CA ALA A 69 12.45 5.34 8.37
C ALA A 69 13.22 5.51 9.69
N ILE A 70 13.54 4.41 10.39
CA ILE A 70 14.40 4.46 11.59
C ILE A 70 15.81 4.97 11.21
N LYS A 71 16.35 4.53 10.07
CA LYS A 71 17.65 5.00 9.57
C LYS A 71 17.62 6.51 9.30
N ASN A 72 16.55 7.04 8.68
CA ASN A 72 16.38 8.49 8.52
C ASN A 72 16.43 9.25 9.84
N GLN A 73 15.78 8.71 10.89
CA GLN A 73 15.80 9.32 12.23
C GLN A 73 17.20 9.38 12.83
N HIS A 74 17.97 8.30 12.67
CA HIS A 74 19.34 8.26 13.16
C HIS A 74 20.26 9.24 12.41
N PHE A 75 20.22 9.23 11.09
CA PHE A 75 21.11 10.06 10.25
C PHE A 75 20.57 11.46 9.97
N LYS A 76 19.36 11.78 10.47
CA LYS A 76 18.63 13.02 10.17
C LYS A 76 18.56 13.31 8.66
N PHE A 77 18.25 12.28 7.88
CA PHE A 77 18.16 12.37 6.41
C PHE A 77 16.71 12.48 5.92
N GLY A 78 16.51 13.26 4.84
CA GLY A 78 15.22 13.51 4.23
C GLY A 78 14.67 14.92 4.49
N LEU A 79 13.61 15.29 3.78
CA LEU A 79 13.06 16.65 3.77
C LEU A 79 12.64 17.11 5.18
N ASN A 80 12.02 16.22 5.97
CA ASN A 80 11.57 16.52 7.34
C ASN A 80 12.68 16.91 8.33
N TYR A 81 13.96 16.77 7.96
CA TYR A 81 15.11 17.23 8.75
C TYR A 81 15.73 18.53 8.23
N ARG A 82 15.26 19.05 7.09
CA ARG A 82 15.78 20.28 6.47
C ARG A 82 15.07 21.55 6.94
N TYR A 83 14.00 21.41 7.71
CA TYR A 83 13.23 22.53 8.25
C TYR A 83 12.77 22.26 9.68
N ASN A 84 12.54 23.34 10.44
CA ASN A 84 12.01 23.27 11.79
C ASN A 84 10.50 23.48 11.79
N ALA A 85 9.74 22.46 12.18
CA ALA A 85 8.29 22.50 12.29
C ALA A 85 7.81 21.48 13.32
N ASN A 86 6.58 21.66 13.79
CA ASN A 86 5.96 20.71 14.71
C ASN A 86 5.72 19.32 14.05
N PRO A 87 5.50 18.26 14.84
CA PRO A 87 5.31 16.91 14.31
C PRO A 87 4.12 16.73 13.35
N ILE A 88 3.06 17.55 13.50
CA ILE A 88 1.87 17.50 12.66
C ILE A 88 2.21 17.93 11.23
N VAL A 89 2.87 19.09 11.07
CA VAL A 89 3.31 19.59 9.76
C VAL A 89 4.25 18.58 9.10
N LYS A 90 5.20 18.02 9.85
CA LYS A 90 6.10 16.96 9.34
C LYS A 90 5.34 15.70 8.91
N GLY A 91 4.27 15.35 9.62
CA GLY A 91 3.37 14.25 9.27
C GLY A 91 2.63 14.51 7.95
N ILE A 92 2.05 15.70 7.79
CA ILE A 92 1.36 16.11 6.56
C ILE A 92 2.31 16.10 5.38
N VAL A 93 3.51 16.68 5.52
CA VAL A 93 4.52 16.69 4.45
C VAL A 93 4.93 15.26 4.06
N ALA A 94 5.20 14.39 5.03
CA ALA A 94 5.49 12.99 4.77
C ALA A 94 4.34 12.28 4.03
N PHE A 95 3.11 12.47 4.51
CA PHE A 95 1.90 11.90 3.90
C PHE A 95 1.76 12.34 2.44
N LEU A 96 1.86 13.64 2.15
CA LEU A 96 1.72 14.17 0.79
C LEU A 96 2.80 13.63 -0.16
N ILE A 97 4.05 13.54 0.31
CA ILE A 97 5.15 12.99 -0.51
C ILE A 97 4.92 11.50 -0.79
N MET A 98 4.55 10.72 0.22
CA MET A 98 4.30 9.28 0.05
C MET A 98 3.06 9.02 -0.82
N ASP A 99 2.00 9.82 -0.68
CA ASP A 99 0.80 9.74 -1.51
C ASP A 99 1.09 10.06 -2.97
N TYR A 100 1.77 11.18 -3.23
CA TYR A 100 2.18 11.55 -4.58
C TYR A 100 3.14 10.51 -5.20
N THR A 101 4.02 9.93 -4.38
CA THR A 101 4.87 8.80 -4.80
C THR A 101 4.00 7.62 -5.25
N ASN A 102 2.96 7.27 -4.49
CA ASN A 102 2.09 6.16 -4.87
C ASN A 102 1.32 6.45 -6.16
N TYR A 103 0.86 7.69 -6.34
CA TYR A 103 0.25 8.15 -7.59
C TYR A 103 1.19 7.99 -8.79
N LEU A 104 2.45 8.43 -8.66
CA LEU A 104 3.46 8.26 -9.69
C LEU A 104 3.79 6.80 -9.96
N TRP A 105 3.89 5.96 -8.91
CA TRP A 105 4.09 4.52 -9.06
C TRP A 105 2.98 3.90 -9.90
N HIS A 106 1.72 4.26 -9.65
CA HIS A 106 0.59 3.79 -10.43
C HIS A 106 0.67 4.22 -11.90
N ILE A 107 1.03 5.49 -12.18
CA ILE A 107 1.27 5.96 -13.54
C ILE A 107 2.38 5.15 -14.23
N LEU A 108 3.51 4.90 -13.53
CA LEU A 108 4.63 4.14 -14.09
C LEU A 108 4.20 2.71 -14.45
N ASN A 109 3.40 2.07 -13.60
CA ASN A 109 2.83 0.75 -13.88
C ASN A 109 1.94 0.73 -15.12
N HIS A 110 1.24 1.82 -15.41
CA HIS A 110 0.41 1.94 -16.61
C HIS A 110 1.19 2.34 -17.87
N LYS A 111 2.28 3.10 -17.73
CA LYS A 111 3.02 3.66 -18.88
C LYS A 111 4.21 2.83 -19.32
N LEU A 112 4.89 2.14 -18.41
CA LEU A 112 6.10 1.37 -18.74
C LEU A 112 5.71 -0.07 -19.12
N PRO A 113 6.01 -0.54 -20.35
CA PRO A 113 5.60 -1.86 -20.80
C PRO A 113 6.07 -3.00 -19.89
N PHE A 114 7.28 -2.89 -19.33
CA PHE A 114 7.81 -3.86 -18.39
C PHE A 114 6.97 -3.94 -17.10
N LEU A 115 6.63 -2.81 -16.49
CA LEU A 115 5.84 -2.77 -15.26
C LEU A 115 4.39 -3.18 -15.50
N TRP A 116 3.83 -2.79 -16.66
CA TRP A 116 2.47 -3.16 -17.06
C TRP A 116 2.23 -4.67 -17.08
N ARG A 117 3.24 -5.48 -17.44
CA ARG A 117 3.14 -6.95 -17.43
C ARG A 117 2.79 -7.52 -16.05
N PHE A 118 3.15 -6.83 -14.98
CA PHE A 118 2.76 -7.20 -13.62
C PHE A 118 1.43 -6.56 -13.23
N HIS A 119 1.26 -5.27 -13.53
CA HIS A 119 0.09 -4.51 -13.15
C HIS A 119 -1.20 -4.94 -13.87
N VAL A 120 -1.10 -5.52 -15.07
CA VAL A 120 -2.25 -6.06 -15.81
C VAL A 120 -3.02 -7.13 -15.02
N VAL A 121 -2.37 -7.81 -14.07
CA VAL A 121 -3.06 -8.78 -13.19
C VAL A 121 -4.18 -8.10 -12.38
N HIS A 122 -3.96 -6.87 -11.93
CA HIS A 122 -4.95 -6.05 -11.24
C HIS A 122 -6.09 -5.66 -12.19
N HIS A 123 -5.75 -5.22 -13.41
CA HIS A 123 -6.73 -4.77 -14.42
C HIS A 123 -7.42 -5.91 -15.19
N SER A 124 -6.98 -7.16 -15.03
CA SER A 124 -7.53 -8.31 -15.75
C SER A 124 -8.89 -8.78 -15.23
N ASN A 125 -9.40 -8.22 -14.13
CA ASN A 125 -10.73 -8.55 -13.63
C ASN A 125 -11.80 -7.77 -14.42
N PRO A 126 -12.66 -8.44 -15.21
CA PRO A 126 -13.69 -7.76 -15.99
C PRO A 126 -14.73 -7.05 -15.11
N ASP A 127 -14.88 -7.50 -13.88
CA ASP A 127 -15.71 -6.87 -12.88
C ASP A 127 -14.84 -6.35 -11.70
N LEU A 128 -14.05 -5.28 -11.91
CA LEU A 128 -13.45 -4.45 -10.83
C LEU A 128 -14.38 -4.16 -9.63
N ASP A 129 -14.14 -4.83 -8.51
CA ASP A 129 -14.87 -4.58 -7.25
C ASP A 129 -13.86 -4.47 -6.10
N LEU A 130 -14.33 -4.28 -4.88
CA LEU A 130 -13.48 -4.07 -3.72
C LEU A 130 -12.43 -5.18 -3.54
N SER A 131 -12.74 -6.44 -3.84
CA SER A 131 -11.77 -7.54 -3.73
C SER A 131 -10.63 -7.43 -4.75
N THR A 132 -10.84 -6.70 -5.85
CA THR A 132 -9.82 -6.46 -6.87
C THR A 132 -8.76 -5.48 -6.38
N ALA A 133 -9.13 -4.58 -5.45
CA ALA A 133 -8.19 -3.66 -4.83
C ALA A 133 -7.05 -4.36 -4.06
N LEU A 134 -7.21 -5.65 -3.74
CA LEU A 134 -6.21 -6.44 -3.03
C LEU A 134 -5.34 -7.29 -3.97
N ARG A 135 -5.76 -7.45 -5.22
CA ARG A 135 -5.15 -8.34 -6.20
C ARG A 135 -3.97 -7.66 -6.90
N PHE A 136 -2.79 -7.81 -6.34
CA PHE A 136 -1.54 -7.35 -6.92
C PHE A 136 -0.64 -8.52 -7.33
N HIS A 137 0.12 -8.33 -8.40
CA HIS A 137 1.17 -9.27 -8.76
C HIS A 137 2.38 -9.11 -7.81
N PHE A 138 3.00 -10.19 -7.38
CA PHE A 138 4.15 -10.15 -6.46
C PHE A 138 5.33 -9.34 -7.03
N GLY A 139 5.56 -9.40 -8.34
CA GLY A 139 6.60 -8.60 -9.03
C GLY A 139 6.35 -7.09 -8.94
N GLU A 140 5.09 -6.65 -8.99
CA GLU A 140 4.73 -5.25 -8.75
C GLU A 140 5.03 -4.86 -7.30
N MET A 141 4.73 -5.75 -6.34
CA MET A 141 5.04 -5.54 -4.93
C MET A 141 6.55 -5.38 -4.71
N ILE A 142 7.38 -6.25 -5.30
CA ILE A 142 8.85 -6.16 -5.19
C ILE A 142 9.36 -4.83 -5.76
N GLY A 143 8.91 -4.43 -6.96
CA GLY A 143 9.28 -3.15 -7.55
C GLY A 143 8.89 -1.96 -6.67
N SER A 144 7.70 -2.03 -6.07
CA SER A 144 7.21 -0.98 -5.19
C SER A 144 8.05 -0.80 -3.92
N VAL A 145 8.71 -1.86 -3.42
CA VAL A 145 9.61 -1.77 -2.25
C VAL A 145 10.76 -0.81 -2.55
N PHE A 146 11.41 -0.96 -3.70
CA PHE A 146 12.53 -0.09 -4.07
C PHE A 146 12.06 1.34 -4.32
N TYR A 147 10.98 1.49 -5.10
CA TYR A 147 10.45 2.79 -5.46
C TYR A 147 9.96 3.56 -4.25
N ARG A 148 9.04 3.00 -3.46
CA ARG A 148 8.50 3.66 -2.26
C ARG A 148 9.54 3.80 -1.16
N GLY A 149 10.46 2.84 -1.02
CA GLY A 149 11.58 2.93 -0.08
C GLY A 149 12.47 4.14 -0.32
N ALA A 150 12.76 4.46 -1.58
CA ALA A 150 13.50 5.68 -1.93
C ALA A 150 12.77 6.95 -1.46
N PHE A 151 11.44 7.00 -1.57
CA PHE A 151 10.66 8.16 -1.15
C PHE A 151 10.37 8.22 0.36
N VAL A 152 10.41 7.07 1.07
CA VAL A 152 10.53 7.07 2.53
C VAL A 152 11.84 7.75 2.96
N LEU A 153 12.96 7.45 2.29
CA LEU A 153 14.24 8.13 2.52
C LEU A 153 14.15 9.64 2.20
N VAL A 154 13.63 10.01 1.03
CA VAL A 154 13.52 11.42 0.60
C VAL A 154 12.59 12.24 1.50
N SER A 155 11.44 11.69 1.91
CA SER A 155 10.51 12.42 2.79
C SER A 155 11.08 12.68 4.18
N GLY A 156 11.95 11.79 4.68
CA GLY A 156 12.38 11.81 6.08
C GLY A 156 11.26 11.42 7.03
N ALA A 157 10.29 10.62 6.56
CA ALA A 157 9.20 10.11 7.39
C ALA A 157 9.73 9.28 8.58
N SER A 158 9.09 9.44 9.73
CA SER A 158 9.32 8.59 10.90
C SER A 158 8.73 7.21 10.71
N ALA A 159 9.21 6.22 11.47
CA ALA A 159 8.66 4.86 11.44
C ALA A 159 7.15 4.83 11.75
N LEU A 160 6.68 5.72 12.64
CA LEU A 160 5.27 5.86 12.95
C LEU A 160 4.50 6.44 11.76
N GLN A 161 5.00 7.50 11.12
CA GLN A 161 4.37 8.10 9.93
C GLN A 161 4.25 7.10 8.78
N VAL A 162 5.28 6.26 8.57
CA VAL A 162 5.26 5.18 7.58
C VAL A 162 4.24 4.09 7.89
N LEU A 163 3.94 3.82 9.17
CA LEU A 163 2.95 2.81 9.56
C LEU A 163 1.52 3.35 9.59
N LEU A 164 1.35 4.66 9.74
CA LEU A 164 0.06 5.33 9.69
C LEU A 164 -0.42 5.61 8.25
N TYR A 165 0.53 5.73 7.30
CA TYR A 165 0.26 5.80 5.86
C TYR A 165 -0.03 4.41 5.30
#